data_AF-A0A0P9UB10-F1
#
_entry.id   AF-A0A0P9UB10-F1
#
_cell.length_a   1.000
_cell.length_b   1.000
_cell.length_c   1.000
_cell.angle_alpha   90.00
_cell.angle_beta   90.00
_cell.angle_gamma   90.00
#
_symmetry.space_group_name_H-M   'P 1'
#
loop_
_entity.id
_entity.type
_entity.pdbx_description
1 polymer ?
#
loop_
_entity_poly.entity_id
_entity_poly.type
_entity_poly.pdbx_seq_one_letter_code
_entity_poly.pdbx_strand_id
1 'polypeptide(L)'
;FRVSLSVDKVRWGWEPFWAKGKRPAPINARVETVMTGKFFKELWPSGRAVVPANGWFEWVKDPDDPKKKQPYFIRLKSEKPMFFAALVQVHRGLEPHDGDGFVIITSASDSGMVDIHDRRPVVLTAEDARAWLDSETTPQKAEALAKEHCRIVDDFEWFPVGRAVGNVRNQGPELIQPVEL
;
A
#
# COMPACT_ATOMS: atom_id res chain seq x y z
N PHE A 1 -6.82 4.79 -28.93
CA PHE A 1 -6.51 5.85 -27.95
C PHE A 1 -5.43 5.30 -27.03
N ARG A 2 -4.21 5.86 -27.01
CA ARG A 2 -3.20 5.44 -26.02
C ARG A 2 -3.65 5.95 -24.65
N VAL A 3 -3.84 5.05 -23.70
CA VAL A 3 -4.01 5.42 -22.30
C VAL A 3 -2.68 6.06 -21.86
N SER A 4 -2.72 7.33 -21.50
CA SER A 4 -1.56 8.05 -20.93
C SER A 4 -1.56 7.89 -19.41
N LEU A 5 -0.38 7.82 -18.81
CA LEU A 5 -0.22 7.87 -17.36
C LEU A 5 -0.81 9.19 -16.82
N SER A 6 -1.54 9.12 -15.72
CA SER A 6 -2.05 10.28 -14.96
C SER A 6 -1.65 10.14 -13.50
N VAL A 7 -1.58 11.28 -12.81
CA VAL A 7 -1.30 11.35 -11.38
C VAL A 7 -2.36 12.23 -10.76
N ASP A 8 -3.16 11.65 -9.87
CA ASP A 8 -4.30 12.30 -9.24
C ASP A 8 -4.16 12.26 -7.72
N LYS A 9 -4.63 13.32 -7.05
CA LYS A 9 -4.75 13.34 -5.60
C LYS A 9 -6.04 12.62 -5.20
N VAL A 10 -5.91 11.38 -4.75
CA VAL A 10 -7.05 10.55 -4.34
C VAL A 10 -6.97 10.27 -2.83
N ARG A 11 -8.13 10.17 -2.17
CA ARG A 11 -8.22 9.83 -0.74
C ARG A 11 -7.72 8.41 -0.49
N TRP A 12 -6.85 8.23 0.51
CA TRP A 12 -6.50 6.90 0.99
C TRP A 12 -7.60 6.37 1.91
N GLY A 13 -8.28 5.32 1.48
CA GLY A 13 -9.49 4.81 2.10
C GLY A 13 -10.63 4.78 1.10
N TRP A 14 -11.20 3.59 0.92
CA TRP A 14 -12.34 3.39 0.02
C TRP A 14 -13.33 2.38 0.59
N GLU A 15 -14.60 2.63 0.34
CA GLU A 15 -15.71 1.74 0.70
C GLU A 15 -16.80 1.78 -0.37
N PRO A 16 -17.47 0.66 -0.66
CA PRO A 16 -18.58 0.64 -1.60
C PRO A 16 -19.80 1.38 -1.01
N PHE A 17 -20.70 1.85 -1.87
CA PHE A 17 -21.82 2.71 -1.45
C PHE A 17 -22.68 2.10 -0.32
N TRP A 18 -22.87 0.78 -0.31
CA TRP A 18 -23.67 0.06 0.68
C TRP A 18 -23.01 -0.08 2.05
N ALA A 19 -21.69 0.18 2.13
CA ALA A 19 -20.91 0.16 3.36
C ALA A 19 -20.73 1.57 3.97
N LYS A 20 -21.05 2.63 3.20
CA LYS A 20 -20.72 4.01 3.54
C LYS A 20 -21.11 4.40 4.96
N GLY A 21 -20.16 4.94 5.72
CA GLY A 21 -20.37 5.50 7.05
C GLY A 21 -20.63 4.49 8.18
N LYS A 22 -20.57 3.18 7.90
CA LYS A 22 -20.72 2.15 8.96
C LYS A 22 -19.47 1.98 9.80
N ARG A 23 -18.29 2.16 9.19
CA ARG A 23 -16.96 2.06 9.79
C ARG A 23 -16.02 3.00 9.03
N PRO A 24 -14.83 3.31 9.57
CA PRO A 24 -13.79 3.97 8.79
C PRO A 24 -13.52 3.18 7.50
N ALA A 25 -13.43 3.89 6.38
CA ALA A 25 -13.15 3.28 5.08
C ALA A 25 -11.83 2.50 5.14
N PRO A 26 -11.82 1.21 4.75
CA PRO A 26 -10.60 0.42 4.71
C PRO A 26 -9.53 1.08 3.84
N ILE A 27 -8.28 1.03 4.31
CA ILE A 27 -7.11 1.58 3.61
C ILE A 27 -6.28 0.50 2.88
N ASN A 28 -6.52 -0.77 3.22
CA ASN A 28 -5.81 -1.93 2.69
C ASN A 28 -6.80 -2.99 2.18
N ALA A 29 -6.43 -3.68 1.11
CA ALA A 29 -7.09 -4.86 0.58
C ALA A 29 -6.15 -6.06 0.63
N ARG A 30 -6.63 -7.22 1.07
CA ARG A 30 -5.80 -8.45 1.16
C ARG A 30 -5.78 -9.13 -0.20
N VAL A 31 -4.60 -9.41 -0.75
CA VAL A 31 -4.45 -10.05 -2.07
C VAL A 31 -5.16 -11.40 -2.16
N GLU A 32 -5.29 -12.10 -1.04
CA GLU A 32 -5.94 -13.41 -0.92
C GLU A 32 -7.45 -13.35 -1.22
N THR A 33 -8.10 -12.21 -0.96
CA THR A 33 -9.55 -12.07 -1.06
C THR A 33 -10.01 -10.90 -1.93
N VAL A 34 -9.11 -10.02 -2.37
CA VAL A 34 -9.46 -8.80 -3.11
C VAL A 34 -10.21 -9.07 -4.42
N MET A 35 -9.92 -10.20 -5.08
CA MET A 35 -10.54 -10.60 -6.34
C MET A 35 -11.89 -11.32 -6.18
N THR A 36 -12.10 -11.98 -5.04
CA THR A 36 -13.27 -12.86 -4.81
C THR A 36 -14.27 -12.26 -3.84
N GLY A 37 -13.81 -11.41 -2.92
CA GLY A 37 -14.62 -10.76 -1.89
C GLY A 37 -15.49 -9.65 -2.45
N LYS A 38 -16.73 -9.55 -1.96
CA LYS A 38 -17.72 -8.56 -2.43
C LYS A 38 -17.30 -7.10 -2.22
N PHE A 39 -16.38 -6.83 -1.28
CA PHE A 39 -16.04 -5.47 -0.88
C PHE A 39 -15.28 -4.72 -1.97
N PHE A 40 -14.20 -5.29 -2.50
CA PHE A 40 -13.31 -4.62 -3.46
C PHE A 40 -13.45 -5.12 -4.90
N LYS A 41 -14.26 -6.17 -5.13
CA LYS A 41 -14.40 -6.81 -6.45
C LYS A 41 -14.76 -5.82 -7.57
N GLU A 42 -15.53 -4.77 -7.27
CA GLU A 42 -15.91 -3.77 -8.27
C GLU A 42 -14.75 -2.88 -8.75
N LEU A 43 -13.69 -2.75 -7.95
CA LEU A 43 -12.50 -1.99 -8.34
C LEU A 43 -11.58 -2.79 -9.27
N TRP A 44 -11.57 -4.12 -9.20
CA TRP A 44 -10.60 -4.96 -9.90
C TRP A 44 -10.56 -4.79 -11.44
N PRO A 45 -11.71 -4.70 -12.15
CA PRO A 45 -11.70 -4.70 -13.62
C PRO A 45 -11.01 -3.49 -14.24
N SER A 46 -11.06 -2.32 -13.59
CA SER A 46 -10.60 -1.06 -14.18
C SER A 46 -9.90 -0.10 -13.21
N GLY A 47 -9.88 -0.43 -11.92
CA GLY A 47 -9.35 0.43 -10.87
C GLY A 47 -7.90 0.11 -10.48
N ARG A 48 -7.10 -0.52 -11.33
CA ARG A 48 -5.69 -0.78 -11.01
C ARG A 48 -4.90 0.54 -10.97
N ALA A 49 -4.21 0.78 -9.87
CA ALA A 49 -3.37 1.96 -9.66
C ALA A 49 -2.06 1.58 -8.98
N VAL A 50 -1.11 2.53 -8.99
CA VAL A 50 0.16 2.42 -8.26
C VAL A 50 0.26 3.58 -7.29
N VAL A 51 0.67 3.28 -6.05
CA VAL A 51 0.97 4.29 -5.04
C VAL A 51 2.50 4.37 -4.89
N PRO A 52 3.15 5.46 -5.36
CA PRO A 52 4.58 5.63 -5.16
C PRO A 52 4.90 6.03 -3.72
N ALA A 53 5.93 5.46 -3.12
CA ALA A 53 6.38 5.80 -1.76
C ALA A 53 7.87 5.55 -1.57
N ASN A 54 8.52 6.29 -0.66
CA ASN A 54 9.92 6.05 -0.29
C ASN A 54 10.09 4.87 0.68
N GLY A 55 9.02 4.50 1.38
CA GLY A 55 9.02 3.57 2.49
C GLY A 55 7.61 3.38 3.04
N TRP A 56 7.47 2.50 4.02
CA TRP A 56 6.32 2.47 4.91
C TRP A 56 6.77 2.30 6.36
N PHE A 57 5.85 2.54 7.29
CA PHE A 57 6.10 2.38 8.72
C PHE A 57 5.35 1.18 9.26
N GLU A 58 5.96 0.46 10.18
CA GLU A 58 5.30 -0.56 11.00
C GLU A 58 5.64 -0.38 12.47
N TRP A 59 4.74 -0.76 13.36
CA TRP A 59 4.89 -0.57 14.80
C TRP A 59 5.00 -1.92 15.52
N VAL A 60 6.22 -2.27 15.91
CA VAL A 60 6.54 -3.49 16.65
C VAL A 60 6.21 -3.29 18.11
N LYS A 61 5.52 -4.25 18.74
CA LYS A 61 5.24 -4.19 20.18
C LYS A 61 6.53 -4.36 20.96
N ASP A 62 6.67 -3.56 22.01
CA ASP A 62 7.75 -3.73 22.96
C ASP A 62 7.57 -5.10 23.68
N PRO A 63 8.62 -5.95 23.77
CA PRO A 63 8.52 -7.25 24.43
C PRO A 63 8.13 -7.16 25.91
N ASP A 64 8.55 -6.10 26.60
CA ASP A 64 8.35 -5.91 28.04
C ASP A 64 7.07 -5.12 28.35
N ASP A 65 6.61 -4.26 27.43
CA ASP A 65 5.35 -3.51 27.57
C ASP A 65 4.56 -3.48 26.25
N PRO A 66 3.59 -4.40 26.05
CA PRO A 66 2.77 -4.46 24.84
C PRO A 66 1.96 -3.19 24.53
N LYS A 67 1.82 -2.25 25.50
CA LYS A 67 1.19 -0.94 25.27
C LYS A 67 2.12 0.03 24.56
N LYS A 68 3.43 -0.17 24.64
CA LYS A 68 4.44 0.57 23.90
C LYS A 68 4.69 -0.11 22.57
N LYS A 69 4.95 0.73 21.56
CA LYS A 69 5.38 0.26 20.24
C LYS A 69 6.58 1.06 19.76
N GLN A 70 7.48 0.36 19.09
CA GLN A 70 8.62 0.94 18.40
C GLN A 70 8.29 1.02 16.91
N PRO A 71 8.23 2.23 16.31
CA PRO A 71 8.10 2.36 14.88
C PRO A 71 9.40 1.95 14.16
N TYR A 72 9.24 1.22 13.06
CA TYR A 72 10.29 0.91 12.10
C TYR A 72 9.92 1.56 10.78
N PHE A 73 10.91 2.13 10.10
CA PHE A 73 10.77 2.53 8.72
C PHE A 73 11.36 1.43 7.83
N ILE A 74 10.60 1.00 6.83
CA ILE A 74 10.99 -0.05 5.89
C ILE A 74 11.09 0.56 4.50
N ARG A 75 12.20 0.32 3.80
CA ARG A 75 12.48 0.86 2.46
C ARG A 75 13.27 -0.14 1.62
N LEU A 76 13.44 0.15 0.33
CA LEU A 76 14.38 -0.61 -0.49
C LEU A 76 15.83 -0.27 -0.11
N LYS A 77 16.70 -1.29 -0.03
CA LYS A 77 18.16 -1.10 0.14
C LYS A 77 18.78 -0.21 -0.94
N SER A 78 18.17 -0.18 -2.12
CA SER A 78 18.60 0.69 -3.23
C SER A 78 18.23 2.18 -3.04
N GLU A 79 17.45 2.50 -2.00
CA GLU A 79 16.88 3.83 -1.72
C GLU A 79 15.99 4.43 -2.82
N LYS A 80 15.69 3.65 -3.87
CA LYS A 80 14.75 4.04 -4.91
C LYS A 80 13.31 4.03 -4.41
N PRO A 81 12.41 4.84 -5.00
CA PRO A 81 10.98 4.77 -4.72
C PRO A 81 10.41 3.37 -5.00
N MET A 82 9.40 3.02 -4.22
CA MET A 82 8.61 1.82 -4.35
C MET A 82 7.29 2.10 -5.06
N PHE A 83 6.75 1.06 -5.68
CA PHE A 83 5.47 1.09 -6.38
C PHE A 83 4.52 0.10 -5.73
N PHE A 84 3.64 0.57 -4.84
CA PHE A 84 2.66 -0.31 -4.21
C PHE A 84 1.49 -0.56 -5.16
N ALA A 85 1.14 -1.83 -5.36
CA ALA A 85 -0.07 -2.20 -6.08
C ALA A 85 -1.30 -1.71 -5.30
N ALA A 86 -2.22 -1.04 -5.98
CA ALA A 86 -3.40 -0.46 -5.38
C ALA A 86 -4.63 -0.65 -6.26
N LEU A 87 -5.80 -0.51 -5.63
CA LEU A 87 -7.08 -0.38 -6.30
C LEU A 87 -7.68 0.99 -6.01
N VAL A 88 -8.32 1.59 -7.01
CA VAL A 88 -8.86 2.94 -6.94
C VAL A 88 -10.22 3.05 -7.62
N GLN A 89 -11.07 3.90 -7.07
CA GLN A 89 -12.18 4.51 -7.79
C GLN A 89 -11.91 6.01 -7.92
N VAL A 90 -11.96 6.51 -9.15
CA VAL A 90 -11.85 7.95 -9.47
C VAL A 90 -12.96 8.31 -10.43
N HIS A 91 -13.74 9.34 -10.10
CA HIS A 91 -14.68 9.96 -11.01
C HIS A 91 -13.98 11.13 -11.72
N ARG A 92 -14.13 11.19 -13.05
CA ARG A 92 -13.58 12.30 -13.81
C ARG A 92 -14.40 13.57 -13.53
N GLY A 93 -13.72 14.61 -13.06
CA GLY A 93 -14.33 15.90 -12.74
C GLY A 93 -13.29 16.86 -12.17
N LEU A 94 -13.65 18.14 -12.07
CA LEU A 94 -12.79 19.16 -11.43
C LEU A 94 -12.85 19.07 -9.90
N GLU A 95 -13.97 18.58 -9.37
CA GLU A 95 -14.21 18.46 -7.93
C GLU A 95 -14.01 17.03 -7.44
N PRO A 96 -13.40 16.82 -6.26
CA PRO A 96 -13.31 15.51 -5.64
C PRO A 96 -14.69 14.89 -5.45
N HIS A 97 -14.88 13.64 -5.86
CA HIS A 97 -16.13 12.93 -5.62
C HIS A 97 -16.05 12.18 -4.29
N ASP A 98 -17.15 12.19 -3.53
CA ASP A 98 -17.26 11.56 -2.21
C ASP A 98 -16.91 10.06 -2.20
N GLY A 99 -17.22 9.39 -3.31
CA GLY A 99 -16.93 7.97 -3.56
C GLY A 99 -15.51 7.69 -4.06
N ASP A 100 -14.70 8.71 -4.32
CA ASP A 100 -13.31 8.52 -4.73
C ASP A 100 -12.49 7.98 -3.57
N GLY A 101 -11.57 7.09 -3.88
CA GLY A 101 -10.69 6.52 -2.88
C GLY A 101 -9.83 5.40 -3.43
N PHE A 102 -8.73 5.14 -2.76
CA PHE A 102 -7.88 3.99 -3.06
C PHE A 102 -7.57 3.14 -1.83
N VAL A 103 -7.16 1.90 -2.09
CA VAL A 103 -6.62 0.97 -1.10
C VAL A 103 -5.33 0.37 -1.61
N ILE A 104 -4.37 0.15 -0.70
CA ILE A 104 -3.14 -0.56 -0.99
C ILE A 104 -3.40 -2.07 -0.89
N ILE A 105 -2.93 -2.84 -1.88
CA ILE A 105 -2.98 -4.29 -1.82
C ILE A 105 -1.86 -4.76 -0.89
N THR A 106 -2.21 -5.66 0.03
CA THR A 106 -1.27 -6.26 0.98
C THR A 106 -1.21 -7.77 0.80
N SER A 107 -0.05 -8.37 1.04
CA SER A 107 0.14 -9.81 1.14
C SER A 107 0.58 -10.19 2.56
N ALA A 108 0.60 -11.49 2.86
CA ALA A 108 1.32 -11.97 4.04
C ALA A 108 2.79 -11.54 3.98
N SER A 109 3.36 -11.21 5.13
CA SER A 109 4.81 -11.10 5.29
C SER A 109 5.44 -12.48 5.30
N ASP A 110 6.66 -12.54 4.80
CA ASP A 110 7.55 -13.69 4.70
C ASP A 110 8.87 -13.38 5.43
N SER A 111 9.57 -14.43 5.86
CA SER A 111 10.92 -14.35 6.44
C SER A 111 11.06 -13.26 7.53
N GLY A 112 12.27 -12.71 7.76
CA GLY A 112 12.56 -11.78 8.88
C GLY A 112 11.73 -10.50 8.97
N MET A 113 10.81 -10.23 8.02
CA MET A 113 9.86 -9.13 8.12
C MET A 113 8.60 -9.49 8.94
N VAL A 114 8.34 -10.79 9.16
CA VAL A 114 7.27 -11.27 10.06
C VAL A 114 7.50 -10.82 11.51
N ASP A 115 8.77 -10.68 11.91
CA ASP A 115 9.15 -10.17 13.24
C ASP A 115 8.71 -8.71 13.44
N ILE A 116 8.41 -7.98 12.35
CA ILE A 116 7.92 -6.61 12.38
C ILE A 116 6.39 -6.57 12.30
N HIS A 117 5.80 -7.25 11.30
CA HIS A 117 4.35 -7.28 11.09
C HIS A 117 3.94 -8.46 10.18
N ASP A 118 2.74 -9.01 10.37
CA ASP A 118 2.23 -10.19 9.64
C ASP A 118 1.80 -9.89 8.18
N ARG A 119 1.73 -8.61 7.83
CA ARG A 119 1.33 -8.11 6.51
C ARG A 119 2.31 -7.09 5.97
N ARG A 120 2.43 -7.05 4.64
CA ARG A 120 3.22 -6.06 3.89
C ARG A 120 2.46 -5.53 2.67
N PRO A 121 2.76 -4.31 2.18
CA PRO A 121 2.30 -3.88 0.85
C PRO A 121 2.82 -4.81 -0.25
N VAL A 122 2.03 -5.02 -1.30
CA VAL A 122 2.51 -5.63 -2.54
C VAL A 122 3.35 -4.59 -3.28
N VAL A 123 4.67 -4.71 -3.17
CA VAL A 123 5.63 -3.81 -3.82
C VAL A 123 6.01 -4.40 -5.17
N LEU A 124 5.79 -3.66 -6.26
CA LEU A 124 6.13 -4.08 -7.61
C LEU A 124 7.47 -3.49 -8.05
N THR A 125 8.15 -4.19 -8.96
CA THR A 125 9.25 -3.58 -9.73
C THR A 125 8.71 -2.48 -10.64
N ALA A 126 9.58 -1.61 -11.16
CA ALA A 126 9.14 -0.58 -12.11
C ALA A 126 8.55 -1.17 -13.40
N GLU A 127 8.99 -2.35 -13.81
CA GLU A 127 8.46 -3.07 -14.97
C GLU A 127 7.08 -3.67 -14.67
N ASP A 128 6.95 -4.38 -13.55
CA ASP A 128 5.68 -4.96 -13.12
C ASP A 128 4.64 -3.88 -12.82
N ALA A 129 5.05 -2.72 -12.29
CA ALA A 129 4.18 -1.57 -12.08
C ALA A 129 3.62 -1.03 -13.41
N ARG A 130 4.42 -1.00 -14.47
CA ARG A 130 3.93 -0.64 -15.82
C ARG A 130 2.96 -1.67 -16.36
N ALA A 131 3.28 -2.96 -16.24
CA ALA A 131 2.37 -4.03 -16.63
C ALA A 131 1.07 -3.98 -15.82
N TRP A 132 1.14 -3.68 -14.52
CA TRP A 132 -0.03 -3.54 -13.65
C TRP A 132 -0.97 -2.41 -14.11
N LEU A 133 -0.42 -1.29 -14.55
CA LEU A 133 -1.20 -0.13 -15.04
C LEU A 133 -1.69 -0.26 -16.48
N ASP A 134 -1.13 -1.19 -17.27
CA ASP A 134 -1.50 -1.37 -18.67
C ASP A 134 -2.98 -1.85 -18.78
N SER A 135 -3.76 -1.17 -19.63
CA SER A 135 -5.15 -1.52 -19.90
C SER A 135 -5.30 -2.86 -20.61
N GLU A 136 -4.27 -3.26 -21.36
CA GLU A 136 -4.25 -4.53 -22.10
C GLU A 136 -3.83 -5.71 -21.22
N THR A 137 -3.40 -5.46 -19.98
CA THR A 137 -3.08 -6.52 -19.03
C THR A 137 -4.34 -7.29 -18.67
N THR A 138 -4.31 -8.59 -18.99
CA THR A 138 -5.42 -9.50 -18.74
C THR A 138 -5.67 -9.66 -17.24
N PRO A 139 -6.92 -9.98 -16.82
CA PRO A 139 -7.23 -10.22 -15.41
C PRO A 139 -6.31 -11.27 -14.75
N GLN A 140 -5.96 -12.34 -15.47
CA GLN A 140 -5.09 -13.40 -14.99
C GLN A 140 -3.65 -12.91 -14.79
N LYS A 141 -3.14 -12.08 -15.71
CA LYS A 141 -1.80 -11.50 -15.55
C LYS A 141 -1.77 -10.48 -14.41
N ALA A 142 -2.81 -9.66 -14.25
CA ALA A 142 -2.94 -8.77 -13.10
C ALA A 142 -2.95 -9.54 -11.78
N GLU A 143 -3.70 -10.65 -11.70
CA GLU A 143 -3.72 -11.52 -10.53
C GLU A 143 -2.32 -12.08 -10.21
N ALA A 144 -1.59 -12.58 -11.21
CA ALA A 144 -0.23 -13.07 -11.03
C ALA A 144 0.72 -11.95 -10.55
N LEU A 145 0.63 -10.75 -11.14
CA LEU A 145 1.42 -9.58 -10.69
C LEU A 145 1.18 -9.27 -9.21
N ALA A 146 -0.08 -9.31 -8.75
CA ALA A 146 -0.39 -9.03 -7.36
C ALA A 146 0.05 -10.14 -6.39
N LYS A 147 -0.05 -11.41 -6.80
CA LYS A 147 0.20 -12.57 -5.93
C LYS A 147 1.64 -13.05 -5.91
N GLU A 148 2.35 -12.93 -7.02
CA GLU A 148 3.61 -13.65 -7.25
C GLU A 148 4.79 -12.70 -7.53
N HIS A 149 4.53 -11.44 -7.93
CA HIS A 149 5.57 -10.48 -8.31
C HIS A 149 5.87 -9.43 -7.22
N CYS A 150 5.41 -9.64 -5.98
CA CYS A 150 5.84 -8.79 -4.87
C CYS A 150 7.37 -8.93 -4.70
N ARG A 151 8.08 -7.82 -4.51
CA ARG A 151 9.54 -7.85 -4.29
C ARG A 151 9.89 -8.73 -3.09
N ILE A 152 10.99 -9.45 -3.20
CA ILE A 152 11.46 -10.37 -2.16
C ILE A 152 11.97 -9.58 -0.94
N VAL A 153 11.88 -10.17 0.26
CA VAL A 153 12.27 -9.50 1.51
C VAL A 153 13.71 -8.99 1.49
N ASP A 154 14.61 -9.72 0.84
CA ASP A 154 16.04 -9.39 0.77
C ASP A 154 16.33 -8.05 0.07
N ASP A 155 15.38 -7.54 -0.70
CA ASP A 155 15.45 -6.23 -1.33
C ASP A 155 15.26 -5.06 -0.35
N PHE A 156 14.73 -5.34 0.84
CA PHE A 156 14.33 -4.35 1.82
C PHE A 156 15.33 -4.28 2.97
N GLU A 157 15.39 -3.11 3.58
CA GLU A 157 15.97 -2.89 4.88
C GLU A 157 14.95 -2.19 5.78
N TRP A 158 15.12 -2.36 7.08
CA TRP A 158 14.31 -1.71 8.08
C TRP A 158 15.13 -1.37 9.31
N PHE A 159 14.78 -0.25 9.93
CA PHE A 159 15.47 0.24 11.11
C PHE A 159 14.49 1.00 12.01
N PRO A 160 14.74 1.02 13.34
CA PRO A 160 13.90 1.75 14.26
C PRO A 160 14.00 3.25 14.00
N VAL A 161 12.88 3.96 14.11
CA VAL A 161 12.81 5.44 14.00
C VAL A 161 12.21 6.07 15.25
N GLY A 162 12.25 7.39 15.35
CA GLY A 162 11.68 8.11 16.48
C GLY A 162 10.15 7.94 16.59
N ARG A 163 9.64 7.85 17.83
CA ARG A 163 8.19 7.72 18.11
C ARG A 163 7.33 8.90 17.61
N ALA A 164 7.97 10.01 17.25
CA ALA A 164 7.31 11.19 16.70
C ALA A 164 6.45 10.88 15.45
N VAL A 165 6.78 9.84 14.67
CA VAL A 165 6.00 9.45 13.49
C VAL A 165 4.56 9.01 13.81
N GLY A 166 4.28 8.60 15.06
CA GLY A 166 2.93 8.23 15.49
C GLY A 166 1.95 9.41 15.55
N ASN A 167 2.44 10.65 15.55
CA ASN A 167 1.61 11.85 15.48
C ASN A 167 1.61 12.40 14.05
N VAL A 168 0.49 12.24 13.36
CA VAL A 168 0.30 12.64 11.95
C VAL A 168 0.53 14.12 11.63
N ARG A 169 0.58 14.99 12.66
CA ARG A 169 0.92 16.40 12.48
C ARG A 169 2.41 16.63 12.19
N ASN A 170 3.25 15.66 12.55
CA ASN A 170 4.68 15.71 12.26
C ASN A 170 4.90 15.28 10.80
N GLN A 171 5.66 16.08 10.05
CA GLN A 171 5.91 15.86 8.61
C GLN A 171 7.39 16.12 8.23
N GLY A 172 8.28 16.17 9.22
CA GLY A 172 9.69 16.51 9.02
C GLY A 172 10.54 15.33 8.53
N PRO A 173 11.70 15.61 7.92
CA PRO A 173 12.61 14.58 7.38
C PRO A 173 13.24 13.69 8.46
N GLU A 174 13.22 14.12 9.72
CA GLU A 174 13.70 13.35 10.88
C GLU A 174 12.89 12.08 11.14
N LEU A 175 11.65 12.01 10.64
CA LEU A 175 10.74 10.89 10.91
C LEU A 175 11.19 9.56 10.27
N ILE A 176 12.10 9.63 9.30
CA ILE A 176 12.68 8.46 8.63
C ILE A 176 14.16 8.27 8.98
N GLN A 177 14.69 9.00 9.96
CA GLN A 177 16.07 8.83 10.41
C GLN A 177 16.15 7.72 11.46
N PRO A 178 17.17 6.83 11.37
CA PRO A 178 17.38 5.79 12.37
C PRO A 178 17.57 6.34 13.78
N VAL A 179 17.13 5.59 14.79
CA VAL A 179 17.44 5.85 16.20
C VAL A 179 18.18 4.65 16.82
N GLU A 180 18.94 4.89 17.88
CA GLU A 180 19.46 3.81 18.73
C GLU A 180 18.36 3.38 19.72
N LEU A 181 18.25 2.07 19.97
CA LEU A 181 17.31 1.48 20.93
C LEU A 181 17.98 1.15 22.26
#